data_AF-A0A6A6CR65-F1
#
_entry.id   AF-A0A6A6CR65-F1
#
_cell.length_a   1.000
_cell.length_b   1.000
_cell.length_c   1.000
_cell.angle_alpha   90.00
_cell.angle_beta   90.00
_cell.angle_gamma   90.00
#
_symmetry.space_group_name_H-M   'P 1'
#
loop_
_entity.id
_entity.type
_entity.pdbx_description
1 polymer ?
#
loop_
_entity_poly.entity_id
_entity_poly.type
_entity_poly.pdbx_seq_one_letter_code
_entity_poly.pdbx_strand_id
1 'polypeptide(L)'
;MADQWEAVFRQLAEGTHAITEIILNTIEGDDLEAGYKEIEQKRDEVLKAAEGAPSDIPDFYDDGAQLELSNAANILVTASDKLLTALEEKQDVWKSKKDLGKIVKEVVHTNNDVLQKPYPAANPNAPKITGQTKKTEADSNRLAKQHAKAEAKSE
;
A
#
# COMPACT_ATOMS: atom_id res chain seq x y z
N MET A 1 -17.52 15.41 1.81
CA MET A 1 -16.65 14.69 2.78
C MET A 1 -16.14 13.39 2.18
N ALA A 2 -17.00 12.57 1.56
CA ALA A 2 -16.55 11.38 0.82
C ALA A 2 -15.52 11.71 -0.28
N ASP A 3 -15.73 12.79 -1.06
CA ASP A 3 -14.80 13.23 -2.11
C ASP A 3 -13.37 13.51 -1.63
N GLN A 4 -13.21 14.03 -0.40
CA GLN A 4 -11.88 14.32 0.16
C GLN A 4 -11.14 13.05 0.54
N TRP A 5 -11.86 12.07 1.11
CA TRP A 5 -11.31 10.74 1.36
C TRP A 5 -10.99 10.01 0.06
N GLU A 6 -11.85 10.11 -0.94
CA GLU A 6 -11.60 9.55 -2.26
C GLU A 6 -10.33 10.14 -2.88
N ALA A 7 -10.15 11.46 -2.85
CA ALA A 7 -8.96 12.10 -3.37
C ALA A 7 -7.68 11.58 -2.71
N VAL A 8 -7.66 11.44 -1.38
CA VAL A 8 -6.50 10.90 -0.65
C VAL A 8 -6.27 9.43 -0.96
N PHE A 9 -7.32 8.61 -1.00
CA PHE A 9 -7.20 7.19 -1.36
C PHE A 9 -6.68 6.99 -2.79
N ARG A 10 -7.12 7.84 -3.75
CA ARG A 10 -6.61 7.82 -5.12
C ARG A 10 -5.14 8.21 -5.17
N GLN A 11 -4.75 9.30 -4.52
CA GLN A 11 -3.36 9.76 -4.52
C GLN A 11 -2.41 8.70 -3.92
N LEU A 12 -2.80 8.07 -2.81
CA LEU A 12 -2.04 6.98 -2.20
C LEU A 12 -1.98 5.75 -3.12
N ALA A 13 -3.09 5.41 -3.77
CA ALA A 13 -3.15 4.30 -4.70
C ALA A 13 -2.29 4.53 -5.95
N GLU A 14 -2.24 5.76 -6.47
CA GLU A 14 -1.39 6.14 -7.60
C GLU A 14 0.09 5.99 -7.27
N GLY A 15 0.54 6.52 -6.11
CA GLY A 15 1.92 6.34 -5.66
C GLY A 15 2.29 4.86 -5.43
N THR A 16 1.36 4.11 -4.82
CA THR A 16 1.51 2.65 -4.63
C THR A 16 1.57 1.90 -5.96
N HIS A 17 0.77 2.31 -6.94
CA HIS A 17 0.75 1.72 -8.27
C HIS A 17 2.04 2.00 -9.03
N ALA A 18 2.59 3.21 -8.95
CA ALA A 18 3.86 3.55 -9.56
C ALA A 18 5.00 2.65 -9.05
N ILE A 19 5.06 2.40 -7.74
CA ILE A 19 6.01 1.42 -7.15
C ILE A 19 5.77 0.02 -7.74
N THR A 20 4.51 -0.40 -7.83
CA THR A 20 4.13 -1.71 -8.38
C THR A 20 4.62 -1.87 -9.82
N GLU A 21 4.43 -0.85 -10.66
CA GLU A 21 4.87 -0.87 -12.07
C GLU A 21 6.39 -0.95 -12.19
N ILE A 22 7.15 -0.22 -11.37
CA ILE A 22 8.61 -0.30 -11.38
C ILE A 22 9.07 -1.72 -11.04
N ILE A 23 8.48 -2.32 -9.99
CA ILE A 23 8.82 -3.69 -9.59
C ILE A 23 8.53 -4.69 -10.71
N LEU A 24 7.35 -4.61 -11.32
CA LEU A 24 6.90 -5.53 -12.37
C LEU A 24 7.66 -5.38 -13.69
N ASN A 25 7.97 -4.14 -14.09
CA ASN A 25 8.63 -3.85 -15.37
C ASN A 25 10.12 -4.15 -15.33
N THR A 26 10.73 -4.18 -14.15
CA THR A 26 12.14 -4.56 -13.99
C THR A 26 12.33 -6.05 -14.30
N ILE A 27 13.32 -6.36 -15.13
CA ILE A 27 13.67 -7.72 -15.55
C ILE A 27 15.08 -8.10 -15.09
N GLU A 28 15.40 -9.39 -15.20
CA GLU A 28 16.74 -9.89 -14.85
C GLU A 28 17.81 -9.28 -15.76
N GLY A 29 18.86 -8.72 -15.16
CA GLY A 29 19.95 -8.04 -15.85
C GLY A 29 19.82 -6.52 -15.95
N ASP A 30 18.68 -5.95 -15.53
CA ASP A 30 18.50 -4.49 -15.44
C ASP A 30 19.35 -3.87 -14.33
N ASP A 31 19.67 -2.58 -14.48
CA ASP A 31 20.24 -1.79 -13.39
C ASP A 31 19.17 -1.46 -12.35
N LEU A 32 19.22 -2.21 -11.24
CA LEU A 32 18.28 -2.07 -10.14
C LEU A 32 18.46 -0.77 -9.36
N GLU A 33 19.58 -0.05 -9.48
CA GLU A 33 19.85 1.15 -8.69
C GLU A 33 18.91 2.31 -9.06
N ALA A 34 18.68 2.51 -10.36
CA ALA A 34 17.79 3.57 -10.84
C ALA A 34 16.34 3.31 -10.39
N GLY A 35 15.83 2.10 -10.64
CA GLY A 35 14.48 1.71 -10.22
C GLY A 35 14.31 1.74 -8.71
N TYR A 36 15.33 1.32 -7.94
CA TYR A 36 15.28 1.37 -6.48
C TYR A 36 15.16 2.80 -5.94
N LYS A 37 15.95 3.75 -6.47
CA LYS A 37 15.86 5.16 -6.08
C LYS A 37 14.49 5.76 -6.42
N GLU A 38 13.93 5.39 -7.56
CA GLU A 38 12.59 5.85 -7.93
C GLU A 38 11.53 5.28 -6.98
N ILE A 39 11.64 4.01 -6.58
CA ILE A 39 10.79 3.41 -5.55
C ILE A 39 10.88 4.17 -4.22
N GLU A 40 12.09 4.56 -3.78
CA GLU A 40 12.26 5.36 -2.56
C GLU A 40 11.59 6.73 -2.66
N GLN A 41 11.70 7.40 -3.81
CA GLN A 41 11.02 8.68 -4.04
C GLN A 41 9.50 8.51 -4.02
N LYS A 42 8.96 7.46 -4.65
CA LYS A 42 7.53 7.16 -4.64
C LYS A 42 7.03 6.78 -3.25
N ARG A 43 7.82 6.06 -2.44
CA ARG A 43 7.52 5.83 -1.02
C ARG A 43 7.35 7.16 -0.29
N ASP A 44 8.29 8.09 -0.46
CA ASP A 44 8.24 9.39 0.22
C ASP A 44 7.04 10.24 -0.21
N GLU A 45 6.66 10.18 -1.49
CA GLU A 45 5.42 10.78 -1.99
C GLU A 45 4.17 10.19 -1.31
N VAL A 46 4.11 8.85 -1.15
CA VAL A 46 3.01 8.17 -0.45
C VAL A 46 2.95 8.59 1.02
N LEU A 47 4.08 8.57 1.73
CA LEU A 47 4.18 8.99 3.13
C LEU A 47 3.69 10.42 3.32
N LYS A 48 4.13 11.34 2.44
CA LYS A 48 3.71 12.74 2.48
C LYS A 48 2.23 12.92 2.17
N ALA A 49 1.67 12.17 1.22
CA ALA A 49 0.24 12.21 0.91
C ALA A 49 -0.61 11.73 2.10
N ALA A 50 -0.12 10.75 2.86
CA ALA A 50 -0.80 10.22 4.05
C ALA A 50 -0.93 11.25 5.19
N GLU A 51 0.03 12.18 5.30
CA GLU A 51 -0.05 13.32 6.23
C GLU A 51 -1.20 14.27 5.90
N GLY A 52 -1.62 14.33 4.63
CA GLY A 52 -2.75 15.15 4.15
C GLY A 52 -4.14 14.53 4.36
N ALA A 53 -4.23 13.39 5.04
CA ALA A 53 -5.52 12.72 5.27
C ALA A 53 -6.50 13.62 6.05
N PRO A 54 -7.79 13.68 5.66
CA PRO A 54 -8.79 14.47 6.36
C PRO A 54 -8.99 14.02 7.82
N SER A 55 -9.48 14.92 8.66
CA SER A 55 -9.94 14.61 10.02
C SER A 55 -11.42 14.24 10.07
N ASP A 56 -12.22 14.84 9.18
CA ASP A 56 -13.68 14.69 9.19
C ASP A 56 -14.10 13.42 8.46
N ILE A 57 -15.11 12.73 8.99
CA ILE A 57 -15.56 11.44 8.47
C ILE A 57 -17.01 11.56 7.99
N PRO A 58 -17.40 10.88 6.89
CA PRO A 58 -18.79 10.81 6.46
C PRO A 58 -19.72 10.28 7.56
N ASP A 59 -20.94 10.80 7.64
CA ASP A 59 -21.96 10.34 8.60
C ASP A 59 -22.20 8.83 8.42
N PHE A 60 -22.24 8.09 9.52
CA PHE A 60 -22.44 6.63 9.52
C PHE A 60 -23.86 6.24 9.13
N TYR A 61 -24.82 7.15 9.29
CA TYR A 61 -26.23 6.94 8.94
C TYR A 61 -26.56 7.37 7.51
N ASP A 62 -25.60 7.97 6.80
CA ASP A 62 -25.73 8.27 5.37
C ASP A 62 -25.21 7.10 4.54
N ASP A 63 -26.13 6.19 4.19
CA ASP A 63 -25.82 5.01 3.38
C ASP A 63 -25.16 5.35 2.03
N GLY A 64 -25.52 6.49 1.43
CA GLY A 64 -24.95 6.95 0.17
C GLY A 64 -23.49 7.34 0.34
N ALA A 65 -23.20 8.18 1.32
CA ALA A 65 -21.83 8.60 1.62
C ALA A 65 -20.94 7.43 2.09
N GLN A 66 -21.49 6.46 2.83
CA GLN A 66 -20.76 5.25 3.23
C GLN A 66 -20.46 4.34 2.05
N LEU A 67 -21.38 4.23 1.07
CA LEU A 67 -21.15 3.46 -0.15
C LEU A 67 -20.02 4.08 -1.00
N GLU A 68 -20.03 5.40 -1.20
CA GLU A 68 -18.99 6.13 -1.92
C GLU A 68 -17.62 5.96 -1.24
N LEU A 69 -17.56 6.16 0.08
CA LEU A 69 -16.34 5.97 0.87
C LEU A 69 -15.81 4.53 0.73
N SER A 70 -16.68 3.52 0.81
CA SER A 70 -16.33 2.10 0.64
C SER A 70 -15.80 1.79 -0.76
N ASN A 71 -16.40 2.38 -1.80
CA ASN A 71 -15.91 2.23 -3.18
C ASN A 71 -14.52 2.85 -3.35
N ALA A 72 -14.30 4.04 -2.78
CA ALA A 72 -13.00 4.71 -2.81
C ALA A 72 -11.93 3.92 -2.05
N ALA A 73 -12.27 3.38 -0.87
CA ALA A 73 -11.39 2.54 -0.07
C ALA A 73 -10.89 1.30 -0.84
N ASN A 74 -11.74 0.68 -1.66
CA ASN A 74 -11.34 -0.50 -2.46
C ASN A 74 -10.22 -0.20 -3.47
N ILE A 75 -10.09 1.06 -3.93
CA ILE A 75 -9.01 1.47 -4.83
C ILE A 75 -7.66 1.27 -4.13
N LEU A 76 -7.54 1.76 -2.89
CA LEU A 76 -6.31 1.68 -2.11
C LEU A 76 -6.00 0.25 -1.63
N VAL A 77 -7.04 -0.52 -1.28
CA VAL A 77 -6.91 -1.95 -0.95
C VAL A 77 -6.32 -2.71 -2.15
N THR A 78 -6.90 -2.50 -3.34
CA THR A 78 -6.45 -3.17 -4.57
C THR A 78 -5.02 -2.79 -4.93
N ALA A 79 -4.64 -1.53 -4.77
CA ALA A 79 -3.27 -1.08 -5.01
C ALA A 79 -2.27 -1.76 -4.07
N SER A 80 -2.61 -1.87 -2.78
CA SER A 80 -1.77 -2.54 -1.78
C SER A 80 -1.62 -4.03 -2.06
N ASP A 81 -2.71 -4.72 -2.41
CA ASP A 81 -2.67 -6.14 -2.78
C ASP A 81 -1.77 -6.38 -4.00
N LYS A 82 -1.91 -5.56 -5.05
CA LYS A 82 -1.08 -5.66 -6.27
C LYS A 82 0.40 -5.42 -5.97
N LEU A 83 0.72 -4.47 -5.10
CA LEU A 83 2.11 -4.19 -4.70
C LEU A 83 2.74 -5.41 -4.01
N LEU A 84 2.00 -6.07 -3.12
CA LEU A 84 2.48 -7.28 -2.45
C LEU A 84 2.69 -8.43 -3.44
N THR A 85 1.75 -8.64 -4.36
CA THR A 85 1.89 -9.63 -5.43
C THR A 85 3.11 -9.34 -6.31
N ALA A 86 3.33 -8.09 -6.71
CA ALA A 86 4.48 -7.72 -7.53
C ALA A 86 5.81 -8.03 -6.83
N LEU A 87 5.93 -7.73 -5.53
CA LEU A 87 7.14 -8.07 -4.76
C LEU A 87 7.34 -9.59 -4.67
N GLU A 88 6.27 -10.35 -4.46
CA GLU A 88 6.34 -11.82 -4.39
C GLU A 88 6.77 -12.42 -5.74
N GLU A 89 6.19 -11.95 -6.85
CA GLU A 89 6.52 -12.42 -8.21
C GLU A 89 7.93 -12.04 -8.67
N LYS A 90 8.42 -10.86 -8.26
CA LYS A 90 9.72 -10.32 -8.67
C LYS A 90 10.80 -10.43 -7.59
N GLN A 91 10.57 -11.26 -6.59
CA GLN A 91 11.47 -11.42 -5.45
C GLN A 91 12.90 -11.79 -5.89
N ASP A 92 13.03 -12.71 -6.86
CA ASP A 92 14.34 -13.17 -7.33
C ASP A 92 15.14 -12.11 -8.08
N VAL A 93 14.45 -11.21 -8.81
CA VAL A 93 15.07 -10.08 -9.52
C VAL A 93 15.59 -9.05 -8.51
N TRP A 94 14.78 -8.76 -7.48
CA TRP A 94 15.06 -7.70 -6.52
C TRP A 94 15.79 -8.16 -5.24
N LYS A 95 16.21 -9.44 -5.16
CA LYS A 95 16.77 -10.01 -3.93
C LYS A 95 18.02 -9.29 -3.42
N SER A 96 18.80 -8.67 -4.31
CA SER A 96 19.99 -7.88 -3.97
C SER A 96 19.68 -6.53 -3.30
N LYS A 97 18.41 -6.08 -3.37
CA LYS A 97 17.90 -4.89 -2.68
C LYS A 97 17.12 -5.31 -1.44
N LYS A 98 17.83 -5.75 -0.38
CA LYS A 98 17.23 -6.30 0.87
C LYS A 98 16.17 -5.40 1.50
N ASP A 99 16.34 -4.10 1.38
CA ASP A 99 15.45 -3.12 2.00
C ASP A 99 14.18 -2.82 1.17
N LEU A 100 14.07 -3.31 -0.06
CA LEU A 100 12.84 -3.18 -0.85
C LEU A 100 11.62 -3.76 -0.13
N GLY A 101 11.78 -4.93 0.50
CA GLY A 101 10.72 -5.53 1.30
C GLY A 101 10.28 -4.67 2.48
N LYS A 102 11.19 -3.87 3.07
CA LYS A 102 10.85 -2.91 4.14
C LYS A 102 10.07 -1.72 3.57
N ILE A 103 10.47 -1.20 2.42
CA ILE A 103 9.78 -0.10 1.74
C ILE A 103 8.35 -0.50 1.38
N VAL A 104 8.17 -1.66 0.74
CA VAL A 104 6.83 -2.18 0.39
C VAL A 104 5.97 -2.34 1.64
N LYS A 105 6.54 -2.89 2.72
CA LYS A 105 5.84 -2.98 4.01
C LYS A 105 5.42 -1.61 4.53
N GLU A 106 6.32 -0.63 4.54
CA GLU A 106 6.04 0.72 5.03
C GLU A 106 4.93 1.41 4.24
N VAL A 107 4.94 1.29 2.91
CA VAL A 107 3.87 1.79 2.03
C VAL A 107 2.53 1.15 2.37
N VAL A 108 2.48 -0.19 2.49
CA VAL A 108 1.24 -0.91 2.81
C VAL A 108 0.71 -0.53 4.19
N HIS A 109 1.59 -0.43 5.19
CA HIS A 109 1.20 0.00 6.53
C HIS A 109 0.68 1.44 6.54
N THR A 110 1.34 2.36 5.83
CA THR A 110 0.90 3.75 5.69
C THR A 110 -0.48 3.84 5.05
N ASN A 111 -0.69 3.09 3.96
CA ASN A 111 -1.99 3.01 3.29
C ASN A 111 -3.06 2.49 4.24
N ASN A 112 -2.77 1.44 5.01
CA ASN A 112 -3.69 0.85 5.98
C ASN A 112 -4.03 1.81 7.12
N ASP A 113 -3.06 2.56 7.64
CA ASP A 113 -3.26 3.55 8.69
C ASP A 113 -4.21 4.65 8.23
N VAL A 114 -4.06 5.14 6.98
CA VAL A 114 -4.99 6.12 6.40
C VAL A 114 -6.36 5.50 6.12
N LEU A 115 -6.39 4.28 5.58
CA LEU A 115 -7.60 3.55 5.23
C LEU A 115 -8.51 3.31 6.43
N GLN A 116 -7.97 3.11 7.64
CA GLN A 116 -8.75 2.87 8.85
C GLN A 116 -9.38 4.14 9.45
N LYS A 117 -8.82 5.33 9.20
CA LYS A 117 -9.26 6.60 9.83
C LYS A 117 -10.76 6.89 9.68
N PRO A 118 -11.40 6.75 8.50
CA PRO A 118 -12.82 7.06 8.36
C PRO A 118 -13.74 5.91 8.84
N TYR A 119 -13.18 4.83 9.36
CA TYR A 119 -13.92 3.67 9.86
C TYR A 119 -13.62 3.40 11.35
N PRO A 120 -14.01 4.31 12.26
CA PRO A 120 -13.93 4.03 13.69
C PRO A 120 -14.85 2.87 14.08
N ALA A 121 -14.70 2.33 15.28
CA ALA A 121 -15.45 1.15 15.75
C ALA A 121 -16.99 1.29 15.68
N ALA A 122 -17.52 2.52 15.69
CA ALA A 122 -18.94 2.79 15.54
C ALA A 122 -19.45 2.71 14.08
N ASN A 123 -18.55 2.74 13.08
CA ASN A 123 -18.92 2.64 11.68
C ASN A 123 -19.25 1.16 11.33
N PRO A 124 -20.43 0.85 10.77
CA PRO A 124 -20.83 -0.51 10.39
C PRO A 124 -19.85 -1.23 9.45
N ASN A 125 -19.11 -0.48 8.62
CA ASN A 125 -18.15 -1.02 7.67
C ASN A 125 -16.75 -1.27 8.28
N ALA A 126 -16.49 -0.80 9.50
CA ALA A 126 -15.18 -0.91 10.15
C ALA A 126 -14.66 -2.36 10.27
N PRO A 127 -15.48 -3.38 10.61
CA PRO A 127 -14.98 -4.76 10.69
C PRO A 127 -14.43 -5.29 9.36
N LYS A 128 -15.07 -4.92 8.23
CA LYS A 128 -14.62 -5.33 6.90
C LYS A 128 -13.27 -4.73 6.56
N ILE A 129 -13.15 -3.41 6.71
CA ILE A 129 -11.90 -2.67 6.44
C ILE A 129 -10.77 -3.15 7.34
N THR A 130 -11.04 -3.30 8.65
CA THR A 130 -10.06 -3.83 9.61
C THR A 130 -9.61 -5.25 9.26
N GLY A 131 -10.52 -6.09 8.76
CA GLY A 131 -10.17 -7.43 8.30
C GLY A 131 -9.23 -7.41 7.09
N GLN A 132 -9.48 -6.51 6.13
CA GLN A 132 -8.64 -6.33 4.95
C GLN A 132 -7.24 -5.79 5.33
N THR A 133 -7.16 -4.74 6.16
CA THR A 133 -5.88 -4.15 6.56
C THR A 133 -5.02 -5.12 7.37
N LYS A 134 -5.61 -5.86 8.31
CA LYS A 134 -4.88 -6.88 9.07
C LYS A 134 -4.30 -7.98 8.18
N LYS A 135 -5.03 -8.38 7.14
CA LYS A 135 -4.54 -9.37 6.17
C LYS A 135 -3.33 -8.82 5.42
N THR A 136 -3.44 -7.62 4.84
CA THR A 136 -2.34 -7.01 4.07
C THR A 136 -1.13 -6.65 4.94
N GLU A 137 -1.33 -6.27 6.19
CA GLU A 137 -0.25 -6.14 7.19
C GLU A 137 0.45 -7.48 7.45
N ALA A 138 -0.30 -8.56 7.65
CA ALA A 138 0.31 -9.87 7.88
C ALA A 138 1.12 -10.33 6.66
N ASP A 139 0.57 -10.17 5.45
CA ASP A 139 1.21 -10.54 4.20
C ASP A 139 2.46 -9.68 3.91
N SER A 140 2.38 -8.36 4.11
CA SER A 140 3.53 -7.47 3.96
C SER A 140 4.66 -7.78 4.95
N ASN A 141 4.32 -8.09 6.21
CA ASN A 141 5.30 -8.53 7.21
C ASN A 141 5.97 -9.86 6.84
N ARG A 142 5.20 -10.80 6.29
CA ARG A 142 5.74 -12.08 5.80
C ARG A 142 6.70 -11.84 4.64
N LEU A 143 6.27 -11.08 3.62
CA LEU A 143 7.06 -10.81 2.42
C LEU A 143 8.33 -10.02 2.73
N ALA A 144 8.27 -9.00 3.58
CA ALA A 144 9.46 -8.25 4.01
C ALA A 144 10.52 -9.16 4.64
N LYS A 145 10.10 -10.13 5.47
CA LYS A 145 11.00 -11.12 6.07
C LYS A 145 11.55 -12.12 5.06
N GLN A 146 10.75 -12.51 4.07
CA GLN A 146 11.20 -13.41 2.99
C GLN A 146 12.21 -12.72 2.08
N HIS A 147 11.94 -11.47 1.68
CA HIS A 147 12.81 -10.66 0.83
C HIS A 147 14.19 -10.47 1.46
N ALA A 148 14.23 -10.08 2.73
CA ALA A 148 15.49 -9.92 3.47
C ALA A 148 16.31 -11.22 3.57
N LYS A 149 15.68 -12.40 3.48
CA LYS A 149 16.33 -13.72 3.57
C LYS A 149 16.75 -14.30 2.21
N ALA A 150 16.24 -13.78 1.09
CA ALA A 150 16.47 -14.36 -0.24
C ALA A 150 17.93 -14.24 -0.69
N GLU A 151 18.61 -13.14 -0.38
CA GLU A 151 20.04 -12.97 -0.67
C GLU A 151 20.92 -13.84 0.23
N ALA A 152 20.58 -13.97 1.51
CA ALA A 152 21.36 -14.75 2.48
C ALA A 152 21.42 -16.26 2.18
N LYS A 153 20.64 -16.75 1.22
CA LYS A 153 20.68 -18.13 0.70
C LYS A 153 21.33 -18.25 -0.68
N SER A 154 21.63 -17.12 -1.33
CA SER A 154 22.26 -17.06 -2.65
C SER A 154 23.80 -16.91 -2.56
N GLU A 155 24.33 -16.76 -1.34
CA GLU A 155 25.76 -16.83 -0.98
C GLU A 155 26.11 -18.23 -0.45
#